data_AF-A0A1Q8CNL4-F1
#
_entry.id   AF-A0A1Q8CNL4-F1
#
_cell.length_a   1.000
_cell.length_b   1.000
_cell.length_c   1.000
_cell.angle_alpha   90.00
_cell.angle_beta   90.00
_cell.angle_gamma   90.00
#
_symmetry.space_group_name_H-M   'P 1'
#
loop_
_entity.id
_entity.type
_entity.pdbx_description
1 polymer ?
#
loop_
_entity_poly.entity_id
_entity_poly.type
_entity_poly.pdbx_seq_one_letter_code
_entity_poly.pdbx_strand_id
1 'polypeptide(L)'
;MNDTVGGARTGGPRTGSVSRAVRGYLASRFPLPTQGTAIVLTFVSAQLLLDRAVGPVGLRWTGVLGVASFVLLFLQLRLVDDIDDLEQDGGAAGHTRSGLTYGWLTVVVGIVALNLLYPPALGGALAAVALTVLTPFWVKRRLTTRRVPLAVCYETIPLVVMAYPVLFWLSEGGVAPAAAPTAAVVVLFWAAYEFWKFSRKAPDLDYRPYRLGRDGVRAVLLALLCCAAACVATIVVTLPVTWFFIIYQSVLLGLLIAWTAGEWAMAPPAARASRLARALGLAGLIYAVLLQFGVIVEALLWTVG
;
A
#
# COMPACT_ATOMS: atom_id res chain seq x y z
N MET A 1 -13.27 62.02 22.62
CA MET A 1 -13.96 61.06 23.52
C MET A 1 -15.05 60.37 22.74
N ASN A 2 -14.74 59.20 22.19
CA ASN A 2 -15.61 58.03 22.24
C ASN A 2 -14.80 56.85 21.74
N ASP A 3 -14.38 56.05 22.73
CA ASP A 3 -13.69 54.78 22.58
C ASP A 3 -14.64 53.73 21.99
N THR A 4 -14.25 53.15 20.87
CA THR A 4 -14.74 51.81 20.49
C THR A 4 -13.53 50.96 20.12
N VAL A 5 -12.88 50.48 21.18
CA VAL A 5 -11.92 49.37 21.14
C VAL A 5 -12.70 48.12 20.73
N GLY A 6 -12.68 47.81 19.43
CA GLY A 6 -13.16 46.55 18.88
C GLY A 6 -12.27 45.40 19.33
N GLY A 7 -12.62 44.77 20.45
CA GLY A 7 -11.98 43.56 20.94
C GLY A 7 -12.08 42.45 19.90
N ALA A 8 -10.97 42.18 19.21
CA ALA A 8 -10.80 40.99 18.39
C ALA A 8 -10.87 39.76 19.31
N ARG A 9 -12.06 39.13 19.36
CA ARG A 9 -12.22 37.81 19.98
C ARG A 9 -11.34 36.83 19.21
N THR A 10 -10.16 36.55 19.74
CA THR A 10 -9.35 35.38 19.38
C THR A 10 -10.07 34.14 19.90
N GLY A 11 -11.15 33.76 19.23
CA GLY A 11 -11.81 32.48 19.45
C GLY A 11 -10.85 31.38 19.02
N GLY A 12 -10.12 30.82 19.99
CA GLY A 12 -9.28 29.65 19.76
C GLY A 12 -10.09 28.56 19.07
N PRO A 13 -9.49 27.82 18.12
CA PRO A 13 -10.20 26.79 17.38
C PRO A 13 -10.83 25.80 18.36
N ARG A 14 -12.17 25.77 18.40
CA ARG A 14 -12.94 24.82 19.20
C ARG A 14 -12.42 23.41 18.90
N THR A 15 -11.97 22.65 19.90
CA THR A 15 -11.45 21.27 19.75
C THR A 15 -12.37 20.33 18.95
N GLY A 16 -13.67 20.62 18.92
CA GLY A 16 -14.64 19.95 18.05
C GLY A 16 -14.54 20.23 16.54
N SER A 17 -13.73 21.21 16.09
CA SER A 17 -13.46 21.47 14.66
C SER A 17 -12.33 20.58 14.13
N VAL A 18 -11.25 20.42 14.90
CA VAL A 18 -10.07 19.61 14.51
C VAL A 18 -10.44 18.14 14.38
N SER A 19 -11.15 17.57 15.37
CA SER A 19 -11.57 16.17 15.33
C SER A 19 -12.52 15.87 14.16
N ARG A 20 -13.39 16.81 13.79
CA ARG A 20 -14.25 16.68 12.60
C ARG A 20 -13.44 16.77 11.31
N ALA A 21 -12.46 17.67 11.23
CA ALA A 21 -11.57 17.78 10.07
C ALA A 21 -10.76 16.50 9.85
N VAL A 22 -10.16 15.94 10.91
CA VAL A 22 -9.43 14.67 10.84
C VAL A 22 -10.34 13.53 10.38
N ARG A 23 -11.53 13.39 10.98
CA ARG A 23 -12.49 12.34 10.56
C ARG A 23 -12.95 12.53 9.12
N GLY A 24 -13.22 13.76 8.69
CA GLY A 24 -13.61 14.06 7.31
C GLY A 24 -12.49 13.72 6.32
N TYR A 25 -11.24 14.04 6.67
CA TYR A 25 -10.07 13.68 5.87
C TYR A 25 -9.92 12.16 5.77
N LEU A 26 -9.93 11.44 6.89
CA LEU A 26 -9.81 9.98 6.87
C LEU A 26 -10.96 9.31 6.11
N ALA A 27 -12.20 9.73 6.32
CA ALA A 27 -13.35 9.16 5.63
C ALA A 27 -13.29 9.36 4.10
N SER A 28 -12.72 10.48 3.63
CA SER A 28 -12.67 10.81 2.21
C SER A 28 -11.41 10.32 1.50
N ARG A 29 -10.24 10.42 2.13
CA ARG A 29 -8.93 10.14 1.53
C ARG A 29 -8.32 8.81 1.96
N PHE A 30 -8.76 8.25 3.09
CA PHE A 30 -8.24 7.01 3.65
C PHE A 30 -9.35 6.15 4.28
N PRO A 31 -10.30 5.64 3.47
CA PRO A 31 -11.47 4.93 3.97
C PRO A 31 -11.04 3.66 4.72
N LEU A 32 -11.02 3.76 6.05
CA LEU A 32 -10.57 2.70 6.97
C LEU A 32 -11.28 1.35 6.73
N PRO A 33 -12.61 1.28 6.47
CA PRO A 33 -13.27 0.00 6.30
C PRO A 33 -12.78 -0.81 5.11
N THR A 34 -12.32 -0.16 4.04
CA THR A 34 -11.87 -0.84 2.83
C THR A 34 -10.35 -0.87 2.74
N GLN A 35 -9.71 0.30 2.69
CA GLN A 35 -8.26 0.40 2.57
C GLN A 35 -7.55 -0.01 3.86
N GLY A 36 -8.04 0.45 5.02
CA GLY A 36 -7.48 0.08 6.31
C GLY A 36 -7.50 -1.44 6.52
N THR A 37 -8.65 -2.08 6.29
CA THR A 37 -8.80 -3.54 6.36
C THR A 37 -7.80 -4.26 5.45
N ALA A 38 -7.67 -3.84 4.18
CA ALA A 38 -6.71 -4.46 3.27
C ALA A 38 -5.25 -4.31 3.74
N ILE A 39 -4.89 -3.17 4.34
CA ILE A 39 -3.56 -2.93 4.90
C ILE A 39 -3.31 -3.83 6.11
N VAL A 40 -4.28 -3.93 7.03
CA VAL A 40 -4.19 -4.82 8.20
C VAL A 40 -4.03 -6.27 7.76
N LEU A 41 -4.86 -6.74 6.83
CA LEU A 41 -4.79 -8.09 6.33
C LEU A 41 -3.47 -8.37 5.59
N THR A 42 -2.93 -7.43 4.82
CA THR A 42 -1.59 -7.56 4.22
C THR A 42 -0.52 -7.78 5.28
N PHE A 43 -0.52 -6.98 6.36
CA PHE A 43 0.44 -7.16 7.46
C PHE A 43 0.29 -8.55 8.07
N VAL A 44 -0.93 -8.93 8.45
CA VAL A 44 -1.22 -10.22 9.09
C VAL A 44 -0.83 -11.38 8.18
N SER A 45 -1.24 -11.36 6.90
CA SER A 45 -0.90 -12.41 5.93
C SER A 45 0.61 -12.52 5.72
N ALA A 46 1.35 -11.41 5.68
CA ALA A 46 2.81 -11.44 5.58
C ALA A 46 3.45 -12.09 6.81
N GLN A 47 3.02 -11.73 8.02
CA GLN A 47 3.48 -12.36 9.27
C GLN A 47 3.22 -13.87 9.26
N LEU A 48 2.00 -14.28 8.90
CA LEU A 48 1.62 -15.69 8.86
C LEU A 48 2.49 -16.50 7.89
N LEU A 49 2.79 -15.97 6.68
CA LEU A 49 3.69 -16.65 5.74
C LEU A 49 5.13 -16.77 6.28
N LEU A 50 5.62 -15.76 6.99
CA LEU A 50 6.96 -15.79 7.58
C LEU A 50 7.06 -16.78 8.73
N ASP A 51 6.03 -16.86 9.58
CA ASP A 51 5.95 -17.87 10.64
C ASP A 51 6.05 -19.29 10.08
N ARG A 52 5.44 -19.57 8.92
CA ARG A 52 5.54 -20.88 8.25
C ARG A 52 6.97 -21.27 7.91
N ALA A 53 7.88 -20.31 7.76
CA ALA A 53 9.28 -20.58 7.46
C ALA A 53 10.08 -21.05 8.68
N VAL A 54 9.62 -20.76 9.91
CA VAL A 54 10.45 -20.89 11.12
C VAL A 54 9.80 -21.70 12.23
N GLY A 55 8.48 -21.91 12.23
CA GLY A 55 7.86 -22.83 13.19
C GLY A 55 6.38 -22.52 13.50
N PRO A 56 5.95 -22.68 14.76
CA PRO A 56 4.54 -22.55 15.12
C PRO A 56 4.01 -21.16 14.80
N VAL A 57 2.91 -21.14 14.06
CA VAL A 57 2.23 -19.93 13.59
C VAL A 57 1.54 -19.25 14.77
N GLY A 58 1.79 -17.96 14.99
CA GLY A 58 1.21 -17.26 16.13
C GLY A 58 1.29 -15.75 16.04
N LEU A 59 0.12 -15.10 15.94
CA LEU A 59 0.03 -13.65 16.09
C LEU A 59 0.38 -13.26 17.53
N ARG A 60 1.50 -12.54 17.66
CA ARG A 60 1.93 -11.96 18.93
C ARG A 60 1.12 -10.71 19.24
N TRP A 61 0.88 -10.43 20.53
CA TRP A 61 0.15 -9.23 20.94
C TRP A 61 0.85 -7.95 20.47
N THR A 62 2.18 -7.97 20.41
CA THR A 62 3.04 -6.90 19.87
C THR A 62 2.77 -6.63 18.39
N GLY A 63 2.21 -7.59 17.65
CA GLY A 63 1.74 -7.42 16.28
C GLY A 63 0.73 -6.29 16.10
N VAL A 64 -0.03 -5.91 17.15
CA VAL A 64 -0.91 -4.73 17.11
C VAL A 64 -0.12 -3.44 16.88
N LEU A 65 1.07 -3.31 17.47
CA LEU A 65 1.96 -2.16 17.27
C LEU A 65 2.48 -2.14 15.82
N GLY A 66 2.85 -3.33 15.31
CA GLY A 66 3.25 -3.52 13.92
C GLY A 66 2.16 -3.11 12.94
N VAL A 67 0.93 -3.61 13.13
CA VAL A 67 -0.25 -3.24 12.33
C VAL A 67 -0.51 -1.73 12.40
N ALA A 68 -0.52 -1.13 13.59
CA ALA A 68 -0.77 0.29 13.76
C ALA A 68 0.27 1.13 12.99
N SER A 69 1.56 0.82 13.15
CA SER A 69 2.64 1.48 12.43
C SER A 69 2.54 1.27 10.91
N PHE A 70 2.17 0.08 10.45
CA PHE A 70 1.98 -0.20 9.03
C PHE A 70 0.83 0.62 8.43
N VAL A 71 -0.29 0.75 9.14
CA VAL A 71 -1.38 1.66 8.76
C VAL A 71 -0.88 3.12 8.69
N LEU A 72 -0.09 3.55 9.67
CA LEU A 72 0.50 4.89 9.67
C LEU A 72 1.47 5.10 8.49
N LEU A 73 2.21 4.09 8.05
CA LEU A 73 3.07 4.15 6.85
C LEU A 73 2.26 4.39 5.56
N PHE A 74 1.08 3.77 5.43
CA PHE A 74 0.20 4.07 4.29
C PHE A 74 -0.47 5.45 4.41
N LEU A 75 -0.84 5.84 5.63
CA LEU A 75 -1.39 7.18 5.86
C LEU A 75 -0.36 8.28 5.57
N GLN A 76 0.92 8.08 5.92
CA GLN A 76 1.97 9.06 5.62
C GLN A 76 2.24 9.16 4.12
N LEU A 77 2.22 8.03 3.39
CA LEU A 77 2.26 8.04 1.93
C LEU A 77 1.16 8.93 1.35
N ARG A 78 -0.08 8.76 1.83
CA ARG A 78 -1.23 9.52 1.34
C ARG A 78 -1.13 11.01 1.69
N LEU A 79 -0.70 11.34 2.90
CA LEU A 79 -0.53 12.73 3.32
C LEU A 79 0.53 13.45 2.49
N VAL A 80 1.64 12.79 2.18
CA VAL A 80 2.70 13.39 1.36
C VAL A 80 2.26 13.59 -0.09
N ASP A 81 1.54 12.63 -0.67
CA ASP A 81 0.90 12.74 -1.99
C ASP A 81 -0.04 13.96 -2.03
N ASP A 82 -0.94 14.10 -1.04
CA ASP A 82 -1.86 15.24 -0.96
C ASP A 82 -1.12 16.59 -0.75
N ILE A 83 0.04 16.61 -0.06
CA ILE A 83 0.85 17.83 0.09
C ILE A 83 1.53 18.22 -1.24
N ASP A 84 2.07 17.25 -2.01
CA ASP A 84 2.65 17.49 -3.34
C ASP A 84 1.59 18.00 -4.32
N ASP A 85 0.38 17.41 -4.30
CA ASP A 85 -0.74 17.83 -5.15
C ASP A 85 -1.19 19.27 -4.85
N LEU A 86 -1.24 19.69 -3.58
CA LEU A 86 -1.58 21.07 -3.21
C LEU A 86 -0.59 22.11 -3.75
N GLU A 87 0.69 21.78 -3.90
CA GLU A 87 1.66 22.68 -4.51
C GLU A 87 1.42 22.90 -6.01
N GLN A 88 0.79 21.92 -6.67
CA GLN A 88 0.57 21.92 -8.12
C GLN A 88 -0.78 22.55 -8.50
N ASP A 89 -1.81 22.32 -7.69
CA ASP A 89 -3.20 22.71 -8.00
C ASP A 89 -3.66 24.04 -7.37
N GLY A 90 -2.75 24.80 -6.73
CA GLY A 90 -3.06 26.15 -6.24
C GLY A 90 -4.07 26.22 -5.08
N GLY A 91 -4.26 25.13 -4.32
CA GLY A 91 -5.02 25.15 -3.06
C GLY A 91 -6.52 24.87 -3.13
N ALA A 92 -7.03 24.26 -4.20
CA ALA A 92 -8.47 24.05 -4.42
C ALA A 92 -9.14 22.98 -3.52
N ALA A 93 -8.39 22.15 -2.79
CA ALA A 93 -8.94 21.21 -1.83
C ALA A 93 -8.95 21.87 -0.44
N GLY A 94 -10.12 22.00 0.20
CA GLY A 94 -10.36 22.75 1.46
C GLY A 94 -9.59 22.32 2.73
N HIS A 95 -8.37 21.81 2.60
CA HIS A 95 -7.39 21.55 3.64
C HIS A 95 -6.23 22.54 3.48
N THR A 96 -5.77 23.12 4.58
CA THR A 96 -4.59 23.98 4.54
C THR A 96 -3.32 23.13 4.47
N ARG A 97 -2.32 23.60 3.71
CA ARG A 97 -0.99 22.97 3.66
C ARG A 97 -0.42 22.72 5.06
N SER A 98 -0.55 23.72 5.95
CA SER A 98 -0.11 23.61 7.34
C SER A 98 -0.82 22.47 8.09
N GLY A 99 -2.14 22.30 7.90
CA GLY A 99 -2.91 21.23 8.52
C GLY A 99 -2.42 19.83 8.09
N LEU A 100 -2.18 19.63 6.80
CA LEU A 100 -1.64 18.36 6.29
C LEU A 100 -0.20 18.12 6.78
N THR A 101 0.65 19.15 6.82
CA THR A 101 2.01 19.02 7.35
C THR A 101 2.03 18.64 8.83
N TYR A 102 1.17 19.25 9.66
CA TYR A 102 1.04 18.84 11.07
C TYR A 102 0.49 17.43 11.23
N GLY A 103 -0.49 17.04 10.40
CA GLY A 103 -1.00 15.67 10.34
C GLY A 103 0.11 14.67 10.00
N TRP A 104 0.89 14.95 8.96
CA TRP A 104 2.03 14.13 8.54
C TRP A 104 3.09 14.02 9.65
N LEU A 105 3.47 15.13 10.28
CA LEU A 105 4.44 15.12 11.38
C LEU A 105 3.93 14.26 12.55
N THR A 106 2.64 14.37 12.90
CA THR A 106 2.01 13.56 13.95
C THR A 106 2.08 12.07 13.60
N VAL A 107 1.83 11.71 12.35
CA VAL A 107 1.93 10.33 11.86
C VAL A 107 3.37 9.82 11.94
N VAL A 108 4.37 10.63 11.53
CA VAL A 108 5.80 10.26 11.63
C VAL A 108 6.22 10.05 13.09
N VAL A 109 5.83 10.93 14.01
CA VAL A 109 6.09 10.75 15.44
C VAL A 109 5.45 9.46 15.96
N GLY A 110 4.21 9.15 15.54
CA GLY A 110 3.54 7.90 15.87
C GLY A 110 4.30 6.67 15.35
N ILE A 111 4.77 6.70 14.10
CA ILE A 111 5.61 5.63 13.53
C ILE A 111 6.87 5.43 14.36
N VAL A 112 7.60 6.51 14.70
CA VAL A 112 8.82 6.40 15.51
C VAL A 112 8.50 5.78 16.88
N ALA A 113 7.49 6.30 17.58
CA ALA A 113 7.11 5.84 18.91
C ALA A 113 6.73 4.35 18.94
N LEU A 114 5.97 3.87 17.95
CA LEU A 114 5.58 2.46 17.84
C LEU A 114 6.74 1.51 17.53
N ASN A 115 7.87 2.02 17.03
CA ASN A 115 9.01 1.23 16.57
C ASN A 115 10.27 1.36 17.42
N LEU A 116 10.27 2.14 18.51
CA LEU A 116 11.47 2.39 19.32
C LEU A 116 12.15 1.11 19.83
N LEU A 117 11.37 0.06 20.08
CA LEU A 117 11.87 -1.23 20.57
C LEU A 117 12.13 -2.24 19.45
N TYR A 118 12.00 -1.85 18.19
CA TYR A 118 12.09 -2.72 17.03
C TYR A 118 13.05 -2.13 15.98
N PRO A 119 14.38 -2.14 16.21
CA PRO A 119 15.33 -1.35 15.41
C PRO A 119 15.33 -1.64 13.91
N PRO A 120 15.27 -2.90 13.42
CA PRO A 120 15.11 -3.19 12.00
C PRO A 120 13.84 -2.57 11.40
N ALA A 121 12.70 -2.70 12.09
CA ALA A 121 11.44 -2.11 11.66
C ALA A 121 11.48 -0.58 11.68
N LEU A 122 12.09 0.03 12.70
CA LEU A 122 12.32 1.48 12.75
C LEU A 122 13.16 1.94 11.56
N GLY A 123 14.27 1.25 11.26
CA GLY A 123 15.13 1.56 10.12
C GLY A 123 14.38 1.50 8.79
N GLY A 124 13.59 0.45 8.57
CA GLY A 124 12.74 0.30 7.38
C GLY A 124 11.66 1.38 7.28
N ALA A 125 11.00 1.70 8.40
CA ALA A 125 9.97 2.74 8.46
C ALA A 125 10.54 4.13 8.18
N LEU A 126 11.69 4.48 8.75
CA LEU A 126 12.40 5.72 8.48
C LEU A 126 12.88 5.81 7.03
N ALA A 127 13.37 4.70 6.47
CA ALA A 127 13.74 4.64 5.06
C ALA A 127 12.53 4.87 4.15
N ALA A 128 11.38 4.26 4.45
CA ALA A 128 10.13 4.50 3.73
C ALA A 128 9.72 5.97 3.81
N VAL A 129 9.66 6.56 5.02
CA VAL A 129 9.32 7.98 5.23
C VAL A 129 10.27 8.90 4.45
N ALA A 130 11.58 8.64 4.51
CA ALA A 130 12.57 9.43 3.79
C ALA A 130 12.35 9.36 2.28
N LEU A 131 12.18 8.16 1.71
CA LEU A 131 11.92 7.98 0.27
C LEU A 131 10.61 8.64 -0.16
N THR A 132 9.57 8.57 0.67
CA THR A 132 8.27 9.21 0.41
C THR A 132 8.38 10.72 0.32
N VAL A 133 9.23 11.36 1.11
CA VAL A 133 9.46 12.82 1.05
C VAL A 133 10.42 13.18 -0.06
N LEU A 134 11.56 12.49 -0.15
CA LEU A 134 12.62 12.81 -1.11
C LEU A 134 12.15 12.66 -2.56
N THR A 135 11.32 11.67 -2.85
CA THR A 135 10.87 11.39 -4.23
C THR A 135 10.07 12.55 -4.83
N PRO A 136 8.93 12.98 -4.28
CA PRO A 136 8.14 14.09 -4.85
C PRO A 136 8.83 15.45 -4.71
N PHE A 137 9.48 15.76 -3.58
CA PHE A 137 9.99 17.12 -3.34
C PHE A 137 11.39 17.38 -3.89
N TRP A 138 12.16 16.34 -4.20
CA TRP A 138 13.54 16.50 -4.67
C TRP A 138 13.82 15.73 -5.97
N VAL A 139 13.58 14.42 -5.99
CA VAL A 139 13.89 13.57 -7.16
C VAL A 139 13.04 13.97 -8.36
N LYS A 140 11.71 14.08 -8.18
CA LYS A 140 10.75 14.48 -9.22
C LYS A 140 11.14 15.82 -9.85
N ARG A 141 11.56 16.80 -9.04
CA ARG A 141 12.00 18.13 -9.49
C ARG A 141 13.28 18.09 -10.32
N ARG A 142 14.18 17.14 -10.06
CA ARG A 142 15.44 16.96 -10.82
C ARG A 142 15.30 16.07 -12.05
N LEU A 143 14.34 15.15 -12.04
CA LEU A 143 14.15 14.12 -13.07
C LEU A 143 12.87 14.32 -13.88
N THR A 144 12.39 15.56 -14.02
CA THR A 144 11.11 15.90 -14.69
C THR A 144 10.99 15.33 -16.11
N THR A 145 12.09 15.17 -16.82
CA THR A 145 12.13 14.59 -18.19
C THR A 145 12.41 13.10 -18.24
N ARG A 146 12.86 12.49 -17.12
CA ARG A 146 13.32 11.08 -17.06
C ARG A 146 12.27 10.19 -16.39
N ARG A 147 11.32 9.71 -17.19
CA ARG A 147 10.16 8.92 -16.70
C ARG A 147 10.54 7.58 -16.04
N VAL A 148 11.53 6.86 -16.58
CA VAL A 148 11.90 5.53 -16.09
C VAL A 148 12.54 5.58 -14.69
N PRO A 149 13.59 6.40 -14.44
CA PRO A 149 14.13 6.55 -13.08
C PRO A 149 13.08 7.04 -12.07
N LEU A 150 12.21 7.96 -12.49
CA LEU A 150 11.15 8.46 -11.64
C LEU A 150 10.14 7.36 -11.27
N ALA A 151 9.76 6.51 -12.24
CA ALA A 151 8.92 5.34 -11.98
C ALA A 151 9.60 4.39 -10.99
N VAL A 152 10.88 4.08 -11.16
CA VAL A 152 11.62 3.23 -10.21
C VAL A 152 11.55 3.80 -8.80
N CYS A 153 11.78 5.11 -8.61
CA CYS A 153 11.67 5.72 -7.28
C CYS A 153 10.26 5.60 -6.69
N TYR A 154 9.22 5.92 -7.48
CA TYR A 154 7.83 5.82 -7.02
C TYR A 154 7.41 4.39 -6.68
N GLU A 155 7.88 3.40 -7.42
CA GLU A 155 7.57 1.99 -7.18
C GLU A 155 8.42 1.36 -6.05
N THR A 156 9.60 1.93 -5.77
CA THR A 156 10.45 1.50 -4.66
C THR A 156 9.85 1.86 -3.31
N ILE A 157 9.14 2.98 -3.21
CA ILE A 157 8.50 3.41 -1.95
C ILE A 157 7.52 2.35 -1.39
N PRO A 158 6.48 1.90 -2.13
CA PRO A 158 5.58 0.87 -1.63
C PRO A 158 6.30 -0.46 -1.43
N LEU A 159 7.35 -0.78 -2.20
CA LEU A 159 8.16 -1.97 -1.96
C LEU A 159 8.84 -1.94 -0.59
N VAL A 160 9.44 -0.81 -0.21
CA VAL A 160 10.06 -0.61 1.11
C VAL A 160 9.00 -0.64 2.22
N VAL A 161 7.82 -0.06 1.99
CA VAL A 161 6.69 -0.20 2.92
C VAL A 161 6.30 -1.67 3.07
N MET A 162 6.17 -2.45 1.98
CA MET A 162 5.86 -3.88 2.04
C MET A 162 6.97 -4.75 2.64
N ALA A 163 8.19 -4.24 2.77
CA ALA A 163 9.25 -4.89 3.54
C ALA A 163 9.06 -4.73 5.06
N TYR A 164 8.27 -3.74 5.51
CA TYR A 164 8.07 -3.45 6.93
C TYR A 164 7.54 -4.65 7.75
N PRO A 165 6.52 -5.42 7.31
CA PRO A 165 6.08 -6.60 8.04
C PRO A 165 7.22 -7.59 8.33
N VAL A 166 8.11 -7.83 7.35
CA VAL A 166 9.29 -8.68 7.54
C VAL A 166 10.22 -8.10 8.59
N LEU A 167 10.55 -6.81 8.47
CA LEU A 167 11.49 -6.15 9.40
C LEU A 167 10.93 -6.12 10.83
N PHE A 168 9.61 -5.95 10.97
CA PHE A 168 8.95 -6.03 12.26
C PHE A 168 9.01 -7.45 12.82
N TRP A 169 8.67 -8.47 12.02
CA TRP A 169 8.75 -9.88 12.40
C TRP A 169 10.16 -10.28 12.88
N LEU A 170 11.20 -9.85 12.14
CA LEU A 170 12.60 -10.06 12.53
C LEU A 170 12.92 -9.42 13.88
N SER A 171 12.37 -8.23 14.13
CA SER A 171 12.60 -7.48 15.37
C SER A 171 11.97 -8.15 16.60
N GLU A 172 10.95 -8.98 16.42
CA GLU A 172 10.34 -9.73 17.52
C GLU A 172 11.15 -11.00 17.89
N GLY A 173 12.32 -11.20 17.31
CA GLY A 173 13.15 -12.40 17.53
C GLY A 173 12.89 -13.52 16.54
N GLY A 174 12.30 -13.19 15.38
CA GLY A 174 12.28 -14.11 14.24
C GLY A 174 13.70 -14.41 13.77
N VAL A 175 14.03 -15.69 13.57
CA VAL A 175 15.27 -16.08 12.89
C VAL A 175 15.12 -15.75 11.42
N ALA A 176 16.05 -15.02 10.82
CA ALA A 176 15.96 -14.64 9.43
C ALA A 176 15.69 -15.88 8.55
N PRO A 177 14.54 -15.95 7.84
CA PRO A 177 14.31 -17.02 6.89
C PRO A 177 15.36 -16.91 5.80
N ALA A 178 15.46 -17.94 4.96
CA ALA A 178 16.22 -17.80 3.73
C ALA A 178 15.81 -16.52 2.97
N ALA A 179 16.78 -15.84 2.35
CA ALA A 179 16.53 -14.56 1.70
C ALA A 179 15.46 -14.67 0.59
N ALA A 180 15.41 -15.81 -0.10
CA ALA A 180 14.47 -16.07 -1.19
C ALA A 180 12.98 -16.03 -0.76
N PRO A 181 12.50 -16.85 0.20
CA PRO A 181 11.11 -16.77 0.66
C PRO A 181 10.77 -15.40 1.25
N THR A 182 11.71 -14.77 1.95
CA THR A 182 11.52 -13.43 2.52
C THR A 182 11.26 -12.40 1.42
N ALA A 183 12.11 -12.37 0.39
CA ALA A 183 11.92 -11.49 -0.76
C ALA A 183 10.63 -11.82 -1.53
N ALA A 184 10.31 -13.10 -1.71
CA ALA A 184 9.08 -13.53 -2.37
C ALA A 184 7.82 -13.03 -1.65
N VAL A 185 7.78 -13.08 -0.31
CA VAL A 185 6.67 -12.54 0.48
C VAL A 185 6.51 -11.03 0.26
N VAL A 186 7.60 -10.27 0.40
CA VAL A 186 7.58 -8.81 0.19
C VAL A 186 7.11 -8.45 -1.21
N VAL A 187 7.70 -9.09 -2.22
CA VAL A 187 7.40 -8.81 -3.64
C VAL A 187 5.99 -9.26 -4.01
N LEU A 188 5.46 -10.35 -3.42
CA LEU A 188 4.09 -10.80 -3.64
C LEU A 188 3.07 -9.75 -3.20
N PHE A 189 3.19 -9.23 -1.98
CA PHE A 189 2.27 -8.20 -1.48
C PHE A 189 2.46 -6.85 -2.18
N TRP A 190 3.70 -6.50 -2.52
CA TRP A 190 3.99 -5.33 -3.36
C TRP A 190 3.34 -5.46 -4.74
N ALA A 191 3.50 -6.60 -5.41
CA ALA A 191 2.93 -6.85 -6.73
C ALA A 191 1.39 -6.79 -6.70
N ALA A 192 0.76 -7.31 -5.65
CA ALA A 192 -0.69 -7.21 -5.46
C ALA A 192 -1.17 -5.77 -5.24
N TYR A 193 -0.46 -5.00 -4.42
CA TYR A 193 -0.73 -3.57 -4.23
C TYR A 193 -0.58 -2.80 -5.54
N GLU A 194 0.50 -3.06 -6.27
CA GLU A 194 0.76 -2.42 -7.55
C GLU A 194 -0.26 -2.79 -8.61
N PHE A 195 -0.66 -4.07 -8.67
CA PHE A 195 -1.70 -4.52 -9.58
C PHE A 195 -3.01 -3.77 -9.31
N TRP A 196 -3.42 -3.65 -8.04
CA TRP A 196 -4.59 -2.84 -7.67
C TRP A 196 -4.42 -1.36 -8.02
N LYS A 197 -3.25 -0.77 -7.74
CA LYS A 197 -2.94 0.65 -8.01
C LYS A 197 -3.03 0.96 -9.50
N PHE A 198 -2.45 0.11 -10.35
CA PHE A 198 -2.48 0.26 -11.79
C PHE A 198 -3.86 -0.06 -12.37
N SER A 199 -4.53 -1.13 -11.92
CA SER A 199 -5.80 -1.56 -12.50
C SER A 199 -6.93 -0.55 -12.27
N ARG A 200 -6.96 0.12 -11.10
CA ARG A 200 -7.96 1.16 -10.82
C ARG A 200 -7.74 2.45 -11.62
N LYS A 201 -6.50 2.74 -12.04
CA LYS A 201 -6.13 3.95 -12.81
C LYS A 201 -6.06 3.72 -14.33
N ALA A 202 -5.92 2.47 -14.77
CA ALA A 202 -5.98 2.05 -16.17
C ALA A 202 -7.06 2.72 -17.05
N PRO A 203 -8.28 2.98 -16.53
CA PRO A 203 -9.37 3.43 -17.38
C PRO A 203 -9.41 4.95 -17.58
N ASP A 204 -8.76 5.69 -16.70
CA ASP A 204 -8.71 7.14 -16.75
C ASP A 204 -7.56 7.57 -17.68
N LEU A 205 -7.90 8.05 -18.88
CA LEU A 205 -6.94 8.41 -19.92
C LEU A 205 -5.98 9.51 -19.47
N ASP A 206 -6.46 10.46 -18.67
CA ASP A 206 -5.68 11.60 -18.21
C ASP A 206 -4.80 11.26 -17.00
N TYR A 207 -5.22 10.25 -16.22
CA TYR A 207 -4.53 9.81 -15.00
C TYR A 207 -3.83 8.44 -15.12
N ARG A 208 -3.62 7.93 -16.34
CA ARG A 208 -2.88 6.66 -16.52
C ARG A 208 -1.49 6.74 -15.89
N PRO A 209 -1.08 5.72 -15.13
CA PRO A 209 0.25 5.69 -14.51
C PRO A 209 1.33 5.98 -15.56
N TYR A 210 2.18 6.97 -15.27
CA TYR A 210 3.30 7.37 -16.14
C TYR A 210 2.92 7.75 -17.58
N ARG A 211 1.65 8.12 -17.82
CA ARG A 211 1.07 8.40 -19.15
C ARG A 211 1.25 7.23 -20.12
N LEU A 212 1.24 6.00 -19.60
CA LEU A 212 1.32 4.80 -20.43
C LEU A 212 0.08 4.70 -21.33
N GLY A 213 0.32 4.27 -22.58
CA GLY A 213 -0.74 3.82 -23.46
C GLY A 213 -1.45 2.60 -22.88
N ARG A 214 -2.56 2.21 -23.51
CA ARG A 214 -3.32 1.02 -23.13
C ARG A 214 -2.38 -0.20 -23.05
N ASP A 215 -1.73 -0.55 -24.14
CA ASP A 215 -0.86 -1.74 -24.16
C ASP A 215 0.29 -1.69 -23.15
N GLY A 216 0.78 -0.49 -22.81
CA GLY A 216 1.75 -0.31 -21.73
C GLY A 216 1.20 -0.69 -20.36
N VAL A 217 -0.01 -0.21 -20.01
CA VAL A 217 -0.68 -0.60 -18.75
C VAL A 217 -0.95 -2.11 -18.72
N ARG A 218 -1.40 -2.70 -19.83
CA ARG A 218 -1.59 -4.16 -19.94
C ARG A 218 -0.30 -4.92 -19.66
N ALA A 219 0.80 -4.51 -20.29
CA ALA A 219 2.09 -5.15 -20.13
C ALA A 219 2.57 -5.09 -18.68
N VAL A 220 2.38 -3.96 -18.00
CA VAL A 220 2.71 -3.82 -16.58
C VAL A 220 1.83 -4.74 -15.71
N LEU A 221 0.51 -4.76 -15.93
CA LEU A 221 -0.39 -5.64 -15.17
C LEU A 221 -0.02 -7.12 -15.34
N LEU A 222 0.30 -7.56 -16.57
CA LEU A 222 0.76 -8.92 -16.84
C LEU A 222 2.11 -9.20 -16.17
N ALA A 223 3.06 -8.26 -16.24
CA ALA A 223 4.36 -8.40 -15.60
C ALA A 223 4.22 -8.54 -14.07
N LEU A 224 3.33 -7.78 -13.44
CA LEU A 224 3.03 -7.88 -12.02
C LEU A 224 2.42 -9.23 -11.65
N LEU A 225 1.48 -9.76 -12.45
CA LEU A 225 0.91 -11.09 -12.22
C LEU A 225 1.93 -12.22 -12.42
N CYS A 226 2.80 -12.13 -13.43
CA CYS A 226 3.89 -13.08 -13.62
C CYS A 226 4.91 -13.02 -12.47
N CYS A 227 5.21 -11.81 -11.98
CA CYS A 227 6.06 -11.61 -10.81
C CYS A 227 5.44 -12.24 -9.56
N ALA A 228 4.15 -12.03 -9.32
CA ALA A 228 3.41 -12.68 -8.24
C ALA A 228 3.40 -14.21 -8.37
N ALA A 229 3.23 -14.75 -9.58
CA ALA A 229 3.31 -16.19 -9.84
C ALA A 229 4.70 -16.76 -9.54
N ALA A 230 5.77 -16.06 -9.92
CA ALA A 230 7.12 -16.46 -9.57
C ALA A 230 7.37 -16.43 -8.04
N CYS A 231 6.80 -15.44 -7.34
CA CYS A 231 6.85 -15.38 -5.88
C CYS A 231 6.07 -16.52 -5.23
N VAL A 232 4.87 -16.85 -5.71
CA VAL A 232 4.09 -18.00 -5.24
C VAL A 232 4.85 -19.30 -5.48
N ALA A 233 5.44 -19.50 -6.67
CA ALA A 233 6.26 -20.67 -6.95
C ALA A 233 7.47 -20.78 -6.00
N THR A 234 8.13 -19.65 -5.72
CA THR A 234 9.23 -19.59 -4.74
C THR A 234 8.75 -19.99 -3.35
N ILE A 235 7.61 -19.45 -2.90
CA ILE A 235 6.99 -19.79 -1.61
C ILE A 235 6.65 -21.29 -1.55
N VAL A 236 6.02 -21.84 -2.58
CA VAL A 236 5.63 -23.25 -2.65
C VAL A 236 6.83 -24.19 -2.57
N VAL A 237 7.95 -23.82 -3.20
CA VAL A 237 9.16 -24.65 -3.21
C VAL A 237 9.97 -24.51 -1.91
N THR A 238 9.87 -23.38 -1.21
CA THR A 238 10.74 -23.07 -0.07
C THR A 238 10.05 -23.16 1.30
N LEU A 239 8.72 -23.07 1.35
CA LEU A 239 7.94 -23.10 2.58
C LEU A 239 7.03 -24.33 2.60
N PRO A 240 6.77 -24.92 3.78
CA PRO A 240 5.91 -26.10 3.92
C PRO A 240 4.43 -25.72 3.81
N VAL A 241 3.93 -25.41 2.61
CA VAL A 241 2.53 -25.02 2.37
C VAL A 241 1.62 -26.22 2.03
N THR A 242 0.32 -26.10 2.26
CA THR A 242 -0.65 -27.15 1.92
C THR A 242 -0.99 -27.18 0.42
N TRP A 243 -1.55 -28.31 -0.04
CA TRP A 243 -2.10 -28.45 -1.40
C TRP A 243 -3.21 -27.44 -1.69
N PHE A 244 -3.98 -27.04 -0.69
CA PHE A 244 -5.00 -26.01 -0.85
C PHE A 244 -4.38 -24.71 -1.36
N PHE A 245 -3.31 -24.22 -0.70
CA PHE A 245 -2.64 -22.98 -1.09
C PHE A 245 -2.08 -23.07 -2.51
N ILE A 246 -1.43 -24.18 -2.86
CA ILE A 246 -0.86 -24.41 -4.19
C ILE A 246 -1.95 -24.31 -5.27
N ILE A 247 -3.04 -25.06 -5.13
CA ILE A 247 -4.13 -25.09 -6.12
C ILE A 247 -4.82 -23.72 -6.17
N TYR A 248 -5.17 -23.16 -5.01
CA TYR A 248 -5.90 -21.91 -4.91
C TYR A 248 -5.15 -20.75 -5.58
N GLN A 249 -3.87 -20.54 -5.22
CA GLN A 249 -3.08 -19.44 -5.77
C GLN A 249 -2.79 -19.64 -7.26
N SER A 250 -2.54 -20.88 -7.69
CA SER A 250 -2.29 -21.20 -9.11
C SER A 250 -3.51 -20.91 -9.97
N VAL A 251 -4.70 -21.31 -9.53
CA VAL A 251 -5.95 -21.04 -10.24
C VAL A 251 -6.26 -19.55 -10.23
N LEU A 252 -6.13 -18.87 -9.10
CA LEU A 252 -6.36 -17.42 -9.00
C LEU A 252 -5.48 -16.63 -9.97
N LEU A 253 -4.18 -16.89 -9.96
CA LEU A 253 -3.23 -16.22 -10.84
C LEU A 253 -3.43 -16.60 -12.31
N GLY A 254 -3.67 -17.88 -12.61
CA GLY A 254 -3.95 -18.35 -13.96
C GLY A 254 -5.18 -17.67 -14.57
N LEU A 255 -6.27 -17.57 -13.80
CA LEU A 255 -7.48 -16.88 -14.23
C LEU A 255 -7.24 -15.38 -14.45
N LEU A 256 -6.52 -14.71 -13.54
CA LEU A 256 -6.23 -13.27 -13.68
C LEU A 256 -5.30 -12.98 -14.87
N ILE A 257 -4.30 -13.83 -15.12
CA ILE A 257 -3.41 -13.71 -16.28
C ILE A 257 -4.22 -13.91 -17.57
N ALA A 258 -5.01 -14.99 -17.65
CA ALA A 258 -5.85 -15.29 -18.81
C ALA A 258 -6.86 -14.17 -19.07
N TRP A 259 -7.50 -13.65 -18.02
CA TRP A 259 -8.46 -12.54 -18.11
C TRP A 259 -7.78 -11.24 -18.56
N THR A 260 -6.67 -10.85 -17.95
CA THR A 260 -5.91 -9.64 -18.30
C THR A 260 -5.35 -9.72 -19.73
N ALA A 261 -4.93 -10.92 -20.17
CA ALA A 261 -4.49 -11.16 -21.54
C ALA A 261 -5.66 -11.12 -22.53
N GLY A 262 -6.79 -11.77 -22.23
CA GLY A 262 -7.92 -11.95 -23.13
C GLY A 262 -8.81 -10.72 -23.29
N GLU A 263 -9.23 -10.08 -22.20
CA GLU A 263 -10.18 -8.95 -22.27
C GLU A 263 -9.61 -7.71 -22.96
N TRP A 264 -8.29 -7.53 -22.90
CA TRP A 264 -7.66 -6.39 -23.56
C TRP A 264 -7.48 -6.60 -25.06
N ALA A 265 -7.43 -7.84 -25.54
CA ALA A 265 -7.38 -8.16 -26.97
C ALA A 265 -8.73 -7.90 -27.68
N MET A 266 -9.85 -7.88 -26.95
CA MET A 266 -11.20 -7.87 -27.54
C MET A 266 -11.99 -6.56 -27.38
N ALA A 267 -11.41 -5.46 -26.91
CA ALA A 267 -12.21 -4.25 -26.60
C ALA A 267 -12.08 -3.09 -27.62
N PRO A 268 -13.16 -2.81 -28.41
CA PRO A 268 -13.52 -1.48 -28.96
C PRO A 268 -14.97 -1.07 -28.55
N PRO A 269 -15.52 0.10 -28.97
CA PRO A 269 -15.13 1.51 -28.79
C PRO A 269 -15.62 2.10 -27.43
N ALA A 270 -15.42 3.40 -27.22
CA ALA A 270 -15.53 4.21 -25.99
C ALA A 270 -16.63 3.86 -24.95
N ALA A 271 -17.79 3.35 -25.35
CA ALA A 271 -18.88 2.98 -24.43
C ALA A 271 -18.53 1.77 -23.52
N ARG A 272 -17.60 0.90 -23.92
CA ARG A 272 -17.13 -0.23 -23.10
C ARG A 272 -15.98 0.13 -22.16
N ALA A 273 -15.33 1.29 -22.35
CA ALA A 273 -14.21 1.71 -21.53
C ALA A 273 -14.61 1.87 -20.06
N SER A 274 -15.82 2.35 -19.76
CA SER A 274 -16.34 2.54 -18.40
C SER A 274 -16.78 1.25 -17.68
N ARG A 275 -17.08 0.18 -18.42
CA ARG A 275 -17.35 -1.16 -17.83
C ARG A 275 -16.06 -1.91 -17.56
N LEU A 276 -15.15 -1.92 -18.54
CA LEU A 276 -13.78 -2.43 -18.37
C LEU A 276 -13.09 -1.69 -17.21
N ALA A 277 -13.37 -0.39 -17.06
CA ALA A 277 -12.85 0.43 -15.98
C ALA A 277 -13.18 -0.12 -14.59
N ARG A 278 -14.48 -0.32 -14.37
CA ARG A 278 -15.01 -0.83 -13.11
C ARG A 278 -14.57 -2.26 -12.90
N ALA A 279 -14.55 -3.08 -13.95
CA ALA A 279 -14.08 -4.46 -13.89
C ALA A 279 -12.60 -4.54 -13.50
N LEU A 280 -11.72 -3.71 -14.06
CA LEU A 280 -10.29 -3.68 -13.73
C LEU A 280 -10.02 -3.17 -12.30
N GLY A 281 -10.67 -2.08 -11.90
CA GLY A 281 -10.57 -1.58 -10.52
C GLY A 281 -11.06 -2.62 -9.51
N LEU A 282 -12.17 -3.30 -9.82
CA LEU A 282 -12.73 -4.37 -9.00
C LEU A 282 -11.82 -5.60 -8.99
N ALA A 283 -11.29 -6.03 -10.14
CA ALA A 283 -10.39 -7.18 -10.25
C ALA A 283 -9.11 -6.99 -9.44
N GLY A 284 -8.55 -5.77 -9.42
CA GLY A 284 -7.40 -5.48 -8.58
C GLY A 284 -7.70 -5.58 -7.08
N LEU A 285 -8.85 -5.06 -6.65
CA LEU A 285 -9.29 -5.15 -5.26
C LEU A 285 -9.58 -6.61 -4.87
N ILE A 286 -10.30 -7.33 -5.73
CA ILE A 286 -10.61 -8.76 -5.58
C ILE A 286 -9.31 -9.55 -5.46
N TYR A 287 -8.32 -9.30 -6.32
CA TYR A 287 -7.05 -10.01 -6.27
C TYR A 287 -6.35 -9.82 -4.91
N ALA A 288 -6.24 -8.59 -4.42
CA ALA A 288 -5.63 -8.32 -3.11
C ALA A 288 -6.36 -9.05 -1.97
N VAL A 289 -7.70 -9.04 -1.98
CA VAL A 289 -8.52 -9.73 -0.97
C VAL A 289 -8.39 -11.26 -1.08
N LEU A 290 -8.48 -11.82 -2.28
CA LEU A 290 -8.38 -13.26 -2.51
C LEU A 290 -6.98 -13.80 -2.19
N LEU A 291 -5.93 -13.03 -2.50
CA LEU A 291 -4.56 -13.36 -2.10
C LEU A 291 -4.46 -13.53 -0.58
N GLN A 292 -4.96 -12.54 0.18
CA GLN A 292 -4.96 -12.56 1.64
C GLN A 292 -5.82 -13.71 2.20
N PHE A 293 -6.99 -13.95 1.59
CA PHE A 293 -7.86 -15.07 1.96
C PHE A 293 -7.14 -16.42 1.83
N GLY A 294 -6.47 -16.66 0.71
CA GLY A 294 -5.70 -17.89 0.51
C GLY A 294 -4.62 -18.10 1.58
N VAL A 295 -3.92 -17.03 1.98
CA VAL A 295 -2.91 -17.08 3.05
C VAL A 295 -3.54 -17.36 4.42
N ILE A 296 -4.69 -16.75 4.73
CA ILE A 296 -5.36 -16.94 6.02
C ILE A 296 -5.89 -18.37 6.14
N VAL A 297 -6.53 -18.91 5.09
CA VAL A 297 -6.99 -20.30 5.09
C VAL A 297 -5.82 -21.26 5.20
N GLU A 298 -4.72 -21.00 4.51
CA GLU A 298 -3.48 -21.78 4.64
C GLU A 298 -2.97 -21.81 6.08
N ALA A 299 -2.97 -20.67 6.78
CA ALA A 299 -2.58 -20.61 8.19
C ALA A 299 -3.55 -21.40 9.09
N LEU A 300 -4.87 -21.33 8.84
CA LEU A 300 -5.87 -22.04 9.62
C LEU A 300 -5.78 -23.56 9.44
N LEU A 301 -5.62 -24.04 8.21
CA LEU A 301 -5.47 -25.47 7.92
C LEU A 301 -4.26 -26.08 8.63
N TRP A 302 -3.18 -25.31 8.77
CA TRP A 302 -1.99 -25.74 9.50
C TRP A 302 -2.23 -25.89 11.01
N THR A 303 -3.06 -25.05 11.62
CA THR A 303 -3.33 -25.16 13.07
C THR A 303 -4.17 -26.38 13.46
N VAL A 304 -4.78 -27.06 12.48
CA VAL A 304 -5.70 -28.19 12.70
C VAL A 304 -5.05 -29.54 12.37
N GLY A 305 -3.97 -29.56 11.60
CA GLY A 305 -3.27 -30.78 11.16
C GLY A 305 -2.05 -31.10 12.00
#